data_AF-A0A9E4YHU0-F1
#
_entry.id   AF-A0A9E4YHU0-F1
#
_cell.length_a   1.000
_cell.length_b   1.000
_cell.length_c   1.000
_cell.angle_alpha   90.00
_cell.angle_beta   90.00
_cell.angle_gamma   90.00
#
_symmetry.space_group_name_H-M   'P 1'
#
loop_
_entity.id
_entity.type
_entity.pdbx_description
1 polymer ?
#
loop_
_entity_poly.entity_id
_entity_poly.type
_entity_poly.pdbx_seq_one_letter_code
_entity_poly.pdbx_strand_id
1 'polypeptide(L)' 'IPYTVDKSDLKVGKFTPGMHLPVLEPSALLDRQPDYVMILAWNFAEEIMKQQNEYRARGGKFIIPVPEPQVI' A
#
# COMPACT_ATOMS: atom_id res chain seq x y z
N ILE A 1 6.27 3.05 9.76
CA ILE A 1 5.10 2.62 8.95
C ILE A 1 4.03 2.10 9.91
N PRO A 2 2.82 2.66 9.93
CA PRO A 2 1.81 2.32 10.95
C PRO A 2 0.92 1.11 10.61
N TYR A 3 0.79 0.72 9.35
CA TYR A 3 -0.03 -0.42 8.89
C TYR A 3 0.40 -0.87 7.50
N THR A 4 -0.14 -2.01 7.04
CA THR A 4 -0.08 -2.43 5.65
C THR A 4 -1.48 -2.65 5.10
N VAL A 5 -1.64 -2.65 3.78
CA VAL A 5 -2.88 -3.00 3.10
C VAL A 5 -2.64 -4.19 2.17
N ASP A 6 -3.57 -5.14 2.14
CA ASP A 6 -3.52 -6.30 1.26
C ASP A 6 -4.94 -6.67 0.84
N LYS A 7 -5.12 -7.19 -0.37
CA LYS A 7 -6.42 -7.63 -0.91
C LYS A 7 -6.80 -9.05 -0.48
N SER A 8 -5.88 -9.78 0.13
CA SER A 8 -6.13 -11.17 0.51
C SER A 8 -6.93 -11.23 1.81
N ASP A 9 -8.16 -11.75 1.73
CA ASP A 9 -9.02 -12.02 2.89
C ASP A 9 -8.33 -12.85 3.97
N LEU A 10 -7.37 -13.70 3.59
CA LEU A 10 -6.61 -14.54 4.52
C LEU A 10 -5.65 -13.74 5.40
N LYS A 11 -5.28 -12.52 4.97
CA LYS A 11 -4.34 -11.64 5.67
C LYS A 11 -5.03 -10.49 6.38
N VAL A 12 -6.11 -9.95 5.82
CA VAL A 12 -6.86 -8.84 6.42
C VAL A 12 -7.29 -9.17 7.84
N GLY A 13 -7.16 -8.20 8.75
CA GLY A 13 -7.46 -8.37 10.17
C GLY A 13 -6.37 -9.10 10.96
N LYS A 14 -5.28 -9.55 10.31
CA LYS A 14 -4.09 -10.10 10.96
C LYS A 14 -2.97 -9.07 11.04
N PHE A 15 -1.80 -9.53 11.46
CA PHE A 15 -0.59 -8.72 11.61
C PHE A 15 0.55 -9.28 10.77
N THR A 16 1.43 -8.41 10.29
CA THR A 16 2.65 -8.84 9.60
C THR A 16 3.59 -9.56 10.58
N PRO A 17 4.34 -10.57 10.11
CA PRO A 17 5.35 -11.21 10.94
C PRO A 17 6.48 -10.22 11.32
N GLY A 18 7.02 -10.36 12.53
CA GLY A 18 8.14 -9.57 13.04
C GLY A 18 7.74 -8.19 13.55
N MET A 19 7.28 -7.31 12.64
CA MET A 19 6.90 -5.94 13.00
C MET A 19 5.49 -5.80 13.56
N HIS A 20 4.66 -6.85 13.44
CA HIS A 20 3.27 -6.86 13.90
C HIS A 20 2.46 -5.64 13.42
N LEU A 21 2.61 -5.27 12.15
CA LEU A 21 1.82 -4.20 11.56
C LEU A 21 0.43 -4.74 11.23
N PRO A 22 -0.67 -4.04 11.58
CA PRO A 22 -2.01 -4.48 11.21
C PRO A 22 -2.16 -4.48 9.68
N VAL A 23 -2.80 -5.53 9.16
CA VAL A 23 -3.14 -5.68 7.75
C VAL A 23 -4.60 -5.24 7.56
N LEU A 24 -4.78 -4.15 6.81
CA LEU A 24 -6.08 -3.57 6.52
C LEU A 24 -6.50 -3.84 5.07
N GLU A 25 -7.77 -3.60 4.78
CA GLU A 25 -8.28 -3.54 3.40
C GLU A 25 -7.68 -2.34 2.64
N PRO A 26 -7.56 -2.41 1.29
CA PRO A 26 -7.08 -1.28 0.49
C PRO A 26 -7.93 -0.01 0.61
N SER A 27 -9.22 -0.13 0.96
CA SER A 27 -10.09 1.02 1.22
C SER A 27 -9.55 1.95 2.30
N ALA A 28 -8.75 1.42 3.25
CA ALA A 28 -8.09 2.22 4.27
C ALA A 28 -7.16 3.31 3.70
N LEU A 29 -6.68 3.17 2.45
CA LEU A 29 -5.92 4.24 1.78
C LEU A 29 -6.79 5.47 1.51
N LEU A 30 -8.07 5.26 1.16
CA LEU A 30 -8.99 6.36 0.91
C LEU A 30 -9.46 7.03 2.19
N ASP A 31 -9.66 6.24 3.25
CA ASP A 31 -10.10 6.73 4.56
C ASP A 31 -9.01 7.51 5.28
N ARG A 32 -7.76 7.00 5.22
CA ARG A 32 -6.65 7.55 6.00
C ARG A 32 -5.79 8.55 5.23
N GLN A 33 -5.83 8.53 3.90
CA GLN A 33 -5.07 9.42 3.01
C GLN A 33 -3.60 9.62 3.44
N PRO A 34 -2.79 8.55 3.53
CA PRO A 34 -1.37 8.74 3.80
C PRO A 34 -0.70 9.50 2.65
N ASP A 35 0.34 10.29 2.93
CA ASP A 35 1.08 10.99 1.88
C ASP A 35 1.79 10.03 0.92
N TYR A 36 2.23 8.86 1.43
CA TYR A 36 3.00 7.86 0.70
C TYR A 36 2.56 6.43 1.03
N VAL A 37 2.54 5.59 -0.01
CA VAL A 37 2.38 4.12 0.09
C VAL A 37 3.59 3.44 -0.54
N MET A 38 4.30 2.62 0.24
CA MET A 38 5.39 1.81 -0.30
C MET A 38 4.86 0.50 -0.88
N ILE A 39 5.10 0.27 -2.17
CA ILE A 39 4.67 -0.92 -2.90
C ILE A 39 5.72 -2.02 -2.70
N LEU A 40 5.50 -2.87 -1.70
CA LEU A 40 6.36 -4.05 -1.47
C LEU A 40 6.14 -5.15 -2.51
N ALA A 41 4.94 -5.26 -3.08
CA ALA A 41 4.62 -6.14 -4.20
C ALA A 41 5.00 -5.47 -5.54
N TRP A 42 6.25 -5.01 -5.67
CA TRP A 42 6.74 -4.16 -6.76
C TRP A 42 6.57 -4.79 -8.15
N ASN A 43 6.54 -6.12 -8.25
CA ASN A 43 6.26 -6.84 -9.51
C ASN A 43 4.88 -6.49 -10.11
N PHE A 44 3.96 -6.01 -9.30
CA PHE A 44 2.59 -5.64 -9.68
C PHE A 44 2.34 -4.12 -9.55
N ALA A 45 3.39 -3.31 -9.50
CA ALA A 45 3.28 -1.89 -9.17
C ALA A 45 2.30 -1.13 -10.09
N GLU A 46 2.36 -1.34 -11.40
CA GLU A 46 1.46 -0.68 -12.36
C GLU A 46 -0.01 -1.02 -12.10
N GLU A 47 -0.31 -2.31 -11.88
CA GLU A 47 -1.67 -2.77 -11.59
C GLU A 47 -2.17 -2.21 -10.25
N ILE A 48 -1.33 -2.24 -9.23
CA ILE A 48 -1.64 -1.68 -7.90
C ILE A 48 -1.94 -0.18 -8.03
N MET A 49 -1.09 0.59 -8.70
CA MET A 49 -1.29 2.02 -8.89
C MET A 49 -2.58 2.31 -9.67
N LYS A 50 -2.91 1.49 -10.68
CA LYS A 50 -4.17 1.60 -11.43
C LYS A 50 -5.38 1.34 -10.54
N GLN A 51 -5.33 0.31 -9.70
CA GLN A 51 -6.41 -0.02 -8.77
C GLN A 51 -6.59 1.05 -7.68
N GLN A 52 -5.52 1.72 -7.29
CA GLN A 52 -5.50 2.78 -6.27
C GLN A 52 -5.49 4.19 -6.89
N ASN A 53 -6.02 4.34 -8.11
CA ASN A 53 -5.99 5.62 -8.84
C ASN A 53 -6.74 6.74 -8.10
N GLU A 54 -7.80 6.43 -7.36
CA GLU A 54 -8.52 7.45 -6.58
C GLU A 54 -7.69 7.98 -5.41
N TYR A 55 -6.96 7.12 -4.70
CA TYR A 55 -6.00 7.54 -3.66
C TYR A 55 -4.94 8.47 -4.27
N ARG A 56 -4.42 8.11 -5.45
CA ARG A 56 -3.48 8.94 -6.20
C ARG A 56 -4.08 10.30 -6.60
N ALA A 57 -5.31 10.30 -7.11
CA ALA A 57 -6.01 11.50 -7.52
C ALA A 57 -6.27 12.47 -6.36
N ARG A 58 -6.34 11.96 -5.12
CA ARG A 58 -6.47 12.75 -3.88
C ARG A 58 -5.12 13.24 -3.33
N GLY A 59 -4.02 13.02 -4.05
CA GLY A 59 -2.68 13.53 -3.72
C GLY A 59 -1.72 12.49 -3.14
N GLY A 60 -2.19 11.26 -2.90
CA GLY A 60 -1.36 10.16 -2.43
C GLY A 60 -0.28 9.77 -3.43
N LYS A 61 0.93 9.48 -2.93
CA LYS A 61 2.08 9.09 -3.75
C LYS A 61 2.48 7.64 -3.49
N PHE A 62 3.22 7.05 -4.43
CA PHE A 62 3.74 5.70 -4.29
C PHE A 62 5.27 5.69 -4.20
N ILE A 63 5.81 4.75 -3.43
CA ILE A 63 7.24 4.46 -3.37
C ILE A 63 7.45 3.05 -3.90
N ILE A 64 8.26 2.90 -4.94
CA ILE A 64 8.73 1.60 -5.45
C ILE A 64 10.17 1.44 -4.96
N PRO A 65 10.46 0.49 -4.05
CA PRO A 65 11.76 0.42 -3.38
C PRO A 65 12.87 -0.30 -4.17
N VAL A 66 12.54 -0.97 -5.28
CA VAL A 66 13.44 -1.86 -6.04
C VAL A 66 13.33 -1.55 -7.53
N PRO A 67 14.42 -1.55 -8.33
CA PRO A 67 15.82 -1.80 -7.93
C PRO A 67 16.47 -0.64 -7.17
N GLU A 68 16.05 0.59 -7.48
CA GLU A 68 16.41 1.79 -6.73
C GLU A 68 15.12 2.46 -6.23
N PRO A 69 15.10 3.03 -5.02
CA PRO A 69 13.92 3.70 -4.50
C PRO A 69 13.48 4.88 -5.37
N GLN A 70 12.23 4.84 -5.81
CA GLN A 70 11.62 5.91 -6.62
C GLN A 70 10.27 6.33 -6.04
N VAL A 71 9.98 7.62 -6.12
CA VAL A 71 8.66 8.20 -5.82
C VAL A 71 7.92 8.43 -7.13
N ILE A 72 6.69 7.95 -7.22
CA ILE A 72 5.79 8.03 -8.40
C ILE A 72 4.52 8.84 -8.08
#